data_AF-A0A7G8F1U0-F1
#
_entry.id   AF-A0A7G8F1U0-F1
#
_cell.length_a   1.000
_cell.length_b   1.000
_cell.length_c   1.000
_cell.angle_alpha   90.00
_cell.angle_beta   90.00
_cell.angle_gamma   90.00
#
_symmetry.space_group_name_H-M   'P 1'
#
loop_
_entity.id
_entity.type
_entity.pdbx_description
1 polymer ?
#
loop_
_entity_poly.entity_id
_entity_poly.type
_entity_poly.pdbx_seq_one_letter_code
_entity_poly.pdbx_strand_id
1 'polypeptide(L)'
;MPTIPAWIQRKRVTIPISVILLSMVALVLSQAKEQSLWMQGSAAAKSDGTLPQQPVCPTPANPDPLLGARTRKPGRWVGTTPMAKNSPIVVMAGHADSQGMDSAGTPGFAVGVKKQAPMDARMRDELYWNLKVQAAVVRLGKARALKISAYNPPALTIRNDNHPKTNWSQARVRSAKGDYILEIHFDAYSPYGFGSGLIPAINRPLNTIDESLGKAFGRFPRLFRGGLGGPRRGIGILEIGMLEPPLEQKLRNPNTQRQTIDCLALRVVDALEKGVNQSPDEGGNGPQGSDPQTNPADG
;
A
#
# COMPACT_ATOMS: atom_id res chain seq x y z
N MET A 1 -23.32 46.78 -47.34
CA MET A 1 -24.05 45.53 -47.08
C MET A 1 -23.12 44.36 -47.39
N PRO A 2 -22.48 43.70 -46.42
CA PRO A 2 -21.74 42.49 -46.70
C PRO A 2 -22.60 41.25 -46.45
N THR A 3 -22.77 40.46 -47.52
CA THR A 3 -23.44 39.16 -47.58
C THR A 3 -22.60 38.06 -46.92
N ILE A 4 -23.23 37.26 -46.06
CA ILE A 4 -22.64 36.09 -45.39
C ILE A 4 -22.51 34.93 -46.41
N PRO A 5 -21.37 34.22 -46.50
CA PRO A 5 -21.20 33.11 -47.44
C PRO A 5 -22.01 31.86 -47.03
N ALA A 6 -22.58 31.16 -48.03
CA ALA A 6 -23.56 30.08 -47.92
C ALA A 6 -23.04 28.71 -47.38
N TRP A 7 -21.96 28.68 -46.60
CA TRP A 7 -21.36 27.43 -46.10
C TRP A 7 -21.70 27.08 -44.64
N ILE A 8 -22.50 27.90 -43.96
CA ILE A 8 -23.07 27.56 -42.64
C ILE A 8 -24.42 26.84 -42.85
N GLN A 9 -24.39 25.66 -43.48
CA GLN A 9 -25.44 24.66 -43.26
C GLN A 9 -24.91 23.62 -42.29
N ARG A 10 -25.32 23.77 -41.02
CA ARG A 10 -25.13 22.75 -39.98
C ARG A 10 -25.82 21.46 -40.45
N LYS A 11 -25.04 20.48 -40.89
CA LYS A 11 -25.52 19.10 -41.00
C LYS A 11 -25.88 18.63 -39.59
N ARG A 12 -27.17 18.45 -39.32
CA ARG A 12 -27.65 17.69 -38.16
C ARG A 12 -27.17 16.26 -38.35
N VAL A 13 -26.12 15.88 -37.63
CA VAL A 13 -25.71 14.47 -37.53
C VAL A 13 -26.65 13.82 -36.54
N THR A 14 -27.67 13.14 -37.05
CA THR A 14 -28.52 12.25 -36.28
C THR A 14 -27.70 11.00 -35.97
N ILE A 15 -27.15 10.91 -34.76
CA ILE A 15 -26.46 9.69 -34.30
C ILE A 15 -27.55 8.63 -34.07
N PRO A 16 -27.55 7.50 -34.79
CA PRO A 16 -28.56 6.48 -34.58
C PRO A 16 -28.39 5.85 -33.20
N ILE A 17 -29.51 5.59 -32.52
CA ILE A 17 -29.63 5.05 -31.14
C ILE A 17 -28.81 3.75 -30.95
N SER A 18 -28.52 3.02 -32.03
CA SER A 18 -27.67 1.83 -32.07
C SER A 18 -26.21 2.07 -31.65
N VAL A 19 -25.63 3.26 -31.85
CA VAL A 19 -24.24 3.56 -31.44
C VAL A 19 -24.15 3.81 -29.93
N ILE A 20 -25.20 4.35 -29.32
CA ILE A 20 -25.27 4.57 -27.86
C ILE A 20 -25.41 3.22 -27.13
N LEU A 21 -26.24 2.32 -27.66
CA LEU A 21 -26.38 0.95 -27.12
C LEU A 21 -25.08 0.15 -27.22
N LEU A 22 -24.35 0.23 -28.34
CA LEU A 22 -23.06 -0.44 -28.49
C LEU A 22 -22.02 0.09 -27.47
N SER A 23 -22.02 1.39 -27.20
CA SER A 23 -21.09 2.02 -26.25
C SER A 23 -21.39 1.64 -24.79
N MET A 24 -22.66 1.53 -24.40
CA MET A 24 -23.04 1.10 -23.06
C MET A 24 -22.79 -0.40 -22.85
N VAL A 25 -23.01 -1.24 -23.87
CA VAL A 25 -22.68 -2.66 -23.82
C VAL A 25 -21.17 -2.87 -23.70
N ALA A 26 -20.34 -2.11 -24.42
CA ALA A 26 -18.88 -2.17 -24.28
C ALA A 26 -18.41 -1.74 -22.87
N LEU A 27 -19.02 -0.71 -22.28
CA LEU A 27 -18.69 -0.24 -20.93
C LEU A 27 -19.10 -1.26 -19.85
N VAL A 28 -20.28 -1.89 -19.99
CA VAL A 28 -20.77 -2.94 -19.09
C VAL A 28 -19.93 -4.21 -19.23
N LEU A 29 -19.53 -4.60 -20.45
CA LEU A 29 -18.64 -5.74 -20.67
C LEU A 29 -17.23 -5.51 -20.11
N SER A 30 -16.69 -4.29 -20.21
CA SER A 30 -15.40 -3.96 -19.57
C SER A 30 -15.49 -4.00 -18.05
N GLN A 31 -16.55 -3.46 -17.43
CA GLN A 31 -16.73 -3.55 -15.97
C GLN A 31 -16.96 -5.00 -15.50
N ALA A 32 -17.75 -5.78 -16.24
CA ALA A 32 -17.98 -7.19 -15.92
C ALA A 32 -16.69 -8.03 -16.05
N LYS A 33 -15.86 -7.75 -17.06
CA LYS A 33 -14.55 -8.40 -17.23
C LYS A 33 -13.58 -8.01 -16.13
N GLU A 34 -13.56 -6.75 -15.71
CA GLU A 34 -12.74 -6.30 -14.58
C GLU A 34 -13.20 -6.95 -13.25
N GLN A 35 -14.50 -6.97 -12.95
CA GLN A 35 -15.05 -7.65 -11.76
C GLN A 35 -14.79 -9.17 -11.75
N SER A 36 -14.90 -9.83 -12.92
CA SER A 36 -14.62 -11.27 -13.05
C SER A 36 -13.13 -11.60 -12.79
N LEU A 37 -12.21 -10.71 -13.17
CA LEU A 37 -10.77 -10.87 -12.92
C LEU A 37 -10.40 -10.74 -11.44
N TRP A 38 -11.11 -9.89 -10.67
CA TRP A 38 -10.97 -9.84 -9.21
C TRP A 38 -11.42 -11.13 -8.53
N MET A 39 -12.35 -11.88 -9.14
CA MET A 39 -12.86 -13.16 -8.62
C MET A 39 -12.04 -14.38 -9.07
N GLN A 40 -11.42 -14.35 -10.25
CA GLN A 40 -10.64 -15.49 -10.77
C GLN A 40 -9.33 -15.72 -10.00
N GLY A 41 -8.83 -14.73 -9.24
CA GLY A 41 -7.73 -14.94 -8.29
C GLY A 41 -8.10 -15.80 -7.07
N SER A 42 -9.38 -16.16 -6.89
CA SER A 42 -9.88 -16.93 -5.74
C SER A 42 -10.14 -18.41 -6.03
N ALA A 43 -10.17 -18.82 -7.31
CA ALA A 43 -10.57 -20.17 -7.71
C ALA A 43 -9.39 -21.05 -8.13
N ALA A 44 -8.46 -21.35 -7.21
CA ALA A 44 -7.55 -22.50 -7.32
C ALA A 44 -6.82 -22.75 -5.99
N ALA A 45 -7.49 -23.36 -5.02
CA ALA A 45 -6.83 -24.10 -3.95
C ALA A 45 -7.74 -25.25 -3.53
N LYS A 46 -7.45 -26.46 -4.01
CA LYS A 46 -7.93 -27.68 -3.35
C LYS A 46 -7.30 -27.69 -1.96
N SER A 47 -8.11 -27.67 -0.90
CA SER A 47 -7.62 -27.72 0.47
C SER A 47 -7.34 -29.17 0.85
N ASP A 48 -6.07 -29.57 0.86
CA ASP A 48 -5.67 -30.65 1.76
C ASP A 48 -5.77 -30.10 3.18
N GLY A 49 -6.42 -30.85 4.07
CA GLY A 49 -6.76 -30.48 5.45
C GLY A 49 -5.56 -30.31 6.40
N THR A 50 -4.38 -29.98 5.88
CA THR A 50 -3.22 -29.58 6.67
C THR A 50 -3.26 -28.07 6.87
N LEU A 51 -3.28 -27.62 8.13
CA LEU A 51 -3.09 -26.21 8.44
C LEU A 51 -1.85 -25.71 7.68
N PRO A 52 -1.95 -24.64 6.88
CA PRO A 52 -0.80 -24.18 6.10
C PRO A 52 0.34 -23.86 7.07
N GLN A 53 1.44 -24.60 6.95
CA GLN A 53 2.67 -24.29 7.69
C GLN A 53 3.00 -22.83 7.44
N GLN A 54 3.25 -22.07 8.52
CA GLN A 54 3.70 -20.70 8.37
C GLN A 54 4.96 -20.67 7.51
N PRO A 55 5.05 -19.78 6.52
CA PRO A 55 6.23 -19.69 5.69
C PRO A 55 7.44 -19.37 6.58
N VAL A 56 8.54 -20.09 6.35
CA VAL A 56 9.81 -19.75 6.99
C VAL A 56 10.29 -18.45 6.39
N CYS A 57 10.17 -17.37 7.15
CA CYS A 57 10.55 -16.03 6.72
C CYS A 57 11.92 -15.63 7.25
N PRO A 58 12.73 -14.89 6.47
CA PRO A 58 13.99 -14.36 6.96
C PRO A 58 13.80 -13.56 8.25
N THR A 59 14.63 -13.81 9.26
CA THR A 59 14.65 -13.02 10.49
C THR A 59 15.01 -11.56 10.18
N PRO A 60 14.34 -10.55 10.79
CA PRO A 60 14.68 -9.16 10.54
C PRO A 60 16.11 -8.86 10.98
N ALA A 61 16.84 -8.11 10.16
CA ALA A 61 18.22 -7.70 10.39
C ALA A 61 18.45 -6.26 9.85
N ASN A 62 19.69 -5.77 9.88
CA ASN A 62 20.05 -4.46 9.34
C ASN A 62 21.23 -4.57 8.35
N PRO A 63 21.02 -4.41 7.02
CA PRO A 63 19.73 -4.23 6.35
C PRO A 63 18.81 -5.46 6.49
N ASP A 64 17.50 -5.28 6.37
CA ASP A 64 16.56 -6.41 6.44
C ASP A 64 16.70 -7.25 5.17
N PRO A 65 16.89 -8.58 5.26
CA PRO A 65 17.13 -9.45 4.11
C PRO A 65 15.95 -9.58 3.13
N LEU A 66 14.77 -9.11 3.54
CA LEU A 66 13.56 -9.07 2.75
C LEU A 66 13.22 -7.64 2.30
N LEU A 67 13.33 -6.65 3.20
CA LEU A 67 12.91 -5.26 2.93
C LEU A 67 14.03 -4.38 2.34
N GLY A 68 15.28 -4.83 2.44
CA GLY A 68 16.47 -4.05 2.09
C GLY A 68 16.79 -2.98 3.13
N ALA A 69 17.47 -1.92 2.68
CA ALA A 69 17.79 -0.79 3.55
C ALA A 69 16.53 0.01 3.92
N ARG A 70 16.52 0.55 5.14
CA ARG A 70 15.53 1.53 5.57
C ARG A 70 15.76 2.86 4.85
N THR A 71 14.73 3.70 4.85
CA THR A 71 14.76 5.01 4.21
C THR A 71 15.99 5.83 4.60
N ARG A 72 16.69 6.34 3.58
CA ARG A 72 17.82 7.29 3.73
C ARG A 72 17.37 8.70 4.15
N LYS A 73 16.07 8.93 4.32
CA LYS A 73 15.49 10.18 4.84
C LYS A 73 14.77 9.89 6.16
N PRO A 74 15.49 9.73 7.28
CA PRO A 74 14.86 9.32 8.53
C PRO A 74 13.97 10.43 9.13
N GLY A 75 12.78 10.05 9.57
CA GLY A 75 11.89 10.85 10.40
C GLY A 75 12.11 10.60 11.90
N ARG A 76 11.69 11.55 12.74
CA ARG A 76 11.85 11.51 14.22
C ARG A 76 10.54 11.50 15.00
N TRP A 77 9.48 10.97 14.41
CA TRP A 77 8.18 10.95 15.04
C TRP A 77 7.95 9.65 15.83
N VAL A 78 7.08 9.73 16.84
CA VAL A 78 6.65 8.60 17.67
C VAL A 78 5.13 8.60 17.72
N GLY A 79 4.53 7.42 17.56
CA GLY A 79 3.09 7.23 17.70
C GLY A 79 2.74 6.70 19.09
N THR A 80 2.06 7.51 19.88
CA THR A 80 1.73 7.18 21.28
C THR A 80 0.23 7.10 21.54
N THR A 81 -0.60 7.56 20.60
CA THR A 81 -2.05 7.48 20.76
C THR A 81 -2.49 6.01 20.62
N PRO A 82 -3.14 5.40 21.63
CA PRO A 82 -3.58 4.01 21.51
C PRO A 82 -4.60 3.85 20.39
N MET A 83 -4.42 2.81 19.56
CA MET A 83 -5.45 2.39 18.63
C MET A 83 -6.38 1.38 19.32
N ALA A 84 -7.69 1.55 19.21
CA ALA A 84 -8.61 0.56 19.76
C ALA A 84 -8.44 -0.79 19.03
N LYS A 85 -8.41 -1.89 19.78
CA LYS A 85 -8.14 -3.25 19.28
C LYS A 85 -9.01 -3.68 18.09
N ASN A 86 -10.26 -3.21 18.06
CA ASN A 86 -11.25 -3.54 17.04
C ASN A 86 -11.45 -2.41 16.00
N SER A 87 -10.51 -1.47 15.89
CA SER A 87 -10.55 -0.42 14.88
C SER A 87 -10.46 -1.04 13.48
N PRO A 88 -11.33 -0.68 12.53
CA PRO A 88 -11.21 -1.18 11.16
C PRO A 88 -9.89 -0.74 10.53
N ILE A 89 -9.20 -1.69 9.91
CA ILE A 89 -8.01 -1.46 9.09
C ILE A 89 -8.40 -1.67 7.63
N VAL A 90 -8.12 -0.67 6.80
CA VAL A 90 -8.34 -0.75 5.36
C VAL A 90 -6.99 -0.69 4.67
N VAL A 91 -6.68 -1.74 3.91
CA VAL A 91 -5.45 -1.85 3.14
C VAL A 91 -5.74 -1.54 1.67
N MET A 92 -5.00 -0.58 1.12
CA MET A 92 -5.08 -0.13 -0.26
C MET A 92 -3.77 -0.49 -0.98
N ALA A 93 -3.84 -0.73 -2.29
CA ALA A 93 -2.67 -0.81 -3.13
C ALA A 93 -2.38 0.60 -3.69
N GLY A 94 -1.15 1.07 -3.52
CA GLY A 94 -0.69 2.31 -4.15
C GLY A 94 -0.83 2.23 -5.67
N HIS A 95 -1.18 3.35 -6.29
CA HIS A 95 -1.32 3.50 -7.75
C HIS A 95 -2.50 2.75 -8.40
N ALA A 96 -3.42 2.19 -7.61
CA ALA A 96 -4.48 1.31 -8.12
C ALA A 96 -5.50 1.97 -9.06
N ASP A 97 -5.57 3.30 -9.08
CA ASP A 97 -6.47 4.13 -9.89
C ASP A 97 -5.73 5.15 -10.77
N SER A 98 -4.42 5.00 -10.96
CA SER A 98 -3.57 5.98 -11.67
C SER A 98 -2.79 5.43 -12.86
N GLN A 99 -3.13 4.23 -13.35
CA GLN A 99 -2.41 3.63 -14.47
C GLN A 99 -2.57 4.49 -15.74
N GLY A 100 -1.47 4.65 -16.50
CA GLY A 100 -1.41 5.55 -17.66
C GLY A 100 -1.39 7.06 -17.31
N MET A 101 -1.07 7.40 -16.07
CA MET A 101 -0.86 8.77 -15.58
C MET A 101 0.56 8.92 -15.00
N ASP A 102 1.00 10.15 -14.73
CA ASP A 102 2.33 10.42 -14.17
C ASP A 102 2.57 9.75 -12.81
N SER A 103 1.49 9.48 -12.07
CA SER A 103 1.49 8.81 -10.76
C SER A 103 1.20 7.31 -10.86
N ALA A 104 1.54 6.63 -11.96
CA ALA A 104 1.25 5.19 -12.15
C ALA A 104 2.13 4.21 -11.33
N GLY A 105 3.18 4.73 -10.67
CA GLY A 105 4.16 3.94 -9.92
C GLY A 105 5.41 3.59 -10.71
N THR A 106 6.40 2.99 -10.05
CA THR A 106 7.67 2.58 -10.63
C THR A 106 7.52 1.34 -11.51
N PRO A 107 8.25 1.26 -12.64
CA PRO A 107 8.34 0.02 -13.40
C PRO A 107 9.18 -1.06 -12.69
N GLY A 108 9.90 -0.75 -11.62
CA GLY A 108 10.88 -1.66 -11.00
C GLY A 108 12.17 -1.78 -11.81
N PHE A 109 13.21 -2.35 -11.20
CA PHE A 109 14.54 -2.48 -11.83
C PHE A 109 14.49 -3.43 -13.04
N ALA A 110 13.72 -4.52 -12.98
CA ALA A 110 13.62 -5.51 -14.04
C ALA A 110 13.08 -4.89 -15.34
N VAL A 111 12.06 -4.05 -15.27
CA VAL A 111 11.49 -3.40 -16.46
C VAL A 111 12.24 -2.11 -16.78
N GLY A 112 12.48 -1.25 -15.78
CA GLY A 112 13.09 0.06 -15.96
C GLY A 112 14.53 0.00 -16.46
N VAL A 113 15.33 -0.93 -15.93
CA VAL A 113 16.75 -1.07 -16.23
C VAL A 113 17.02 -2.28 -17.10
N LYS A 114 16.58 -3.49 -16.70
CA LYS A 114 16.85 -4.73 -17.45
C LYS A 114 15.98 -4.93 -18.68
N LYS A 115 15.01 -4.03 -18.94
CA LYS A 115 14.10 -4.07 -20.09
C LYS A 115 13.31 -5.38 -20.22
N GLN A 116 13.04 -6.06 -19.10
CA GLN A 116 12.13 -7.20 -19.07
C GLN A 116 10.70 -6.73 -19.36
N ALA A 117 9.86 -7.66 -19.80
CA ALA A 117 8.43 -7.41 -19.92
C ALA A 117 7.80 -7.10 -18.55
N PRO A 118 6.78 -6.22 -18.47
CA PRO A 118 6.03 -6.01 -17.23
C PRO A 118 5.31 -7.28 -16.79
N MET A 119 5.00 -7.37 -15.50
CA MET A 119 4.25 -8.52 -14.96
C MET A 119 2.83 -8.60 -15.51
N ASP A 120 2.22 -7.44 -15.80
CA ASP A 120 0.94 -7.29 -16.48
C ASP A 120 1.01 -6.06 -17.39
N ALA A 121 0.70 -6.22 -18.68
CA ALA A 121 0.81 -5.15 -19.66
C ALA A 121 -0.11 -3.95 -19.40
N ARG A 122 -1.11 -4.07 -18.52
CA ARG A 122 -2.07 -3.02 -18.19
C ARG A 122 -1.59 -2.08 -17.08
N MET A 123 -0.54 -2.45 -16.34
CA MET A 123 -0.10 -1.71 -15.16
C MET A 123 1.41 -1.70 -14.99
N ARG A 124 1.91 -0.76 -14.18
CA ARG A 124 3.29 -0.79 -13.68
C ARG A 124 3.48 -1.93 -12.71
N ASP A 125 4.69 -2.47 -12.67
CA ASP A 125 5.04 -3.59 -11.78
C ASP A 125 4.84 -3.24 -10.31
N GLU A 126 5.04 -1.98 -9.91
CA GLU A 126 4.72 -1.55 -8.56
C GLU A 126 3.25 -1.84 -8.20
N LEU A 127 2.28 -1.42 -9.03
CA LEU A 127 0.87 -1.72 -8.76
C LEU A 127 0.63 -3.23 -8.71
N TYR A 128 1.21 -3.99 -9.65
CA TYR A 128 1.06 -5.44 -9.69
C TYR A 128 1.48 -6.07 -8.35
N TRP A 129 2.65 -5.71 -7.82
CA TRP A 129 3.12 -6.23 -6.55
C TRP A 129 2.37 -5.68 -5.35
N ASN A 130 1.98 -4.39 -5.36
CA ASN A 130 1.15 -3.78 -4.32
C ASN A 130 -0.16 -4.56 -4.13
N LEU A 131 -0.85 -4.93 -5.22
CA LEU A 131 -2.08 -5.72 -5.18
C LEU A 131 -1.86 -7.11 -4.59
N LYS A 132 -0.78 -7.79 -4.98
CA LYS A 132 -0.45 -9.13 -4.45
C LYS A 132 -0.14 -9.08 -2.96
N VAL A 133 0.64 -8.10 -2.51
CA VAL A 133 0.96 -7.95 -1.09
C VAL A 133 -0.26 -7.49 -0.29
N GLN A 134 -1.06 -6.53 -0.77
CA GLN A 134 -2.32 -6.12 -0.14
C GLN A 134 -3.24 -7.33 0.10
N ALA A 135 -3.45 -8.17 -0.91
CA ALA A 135 -4.27 -9.38 -0.79
C ALA A 135 -3.72 -10.34 0.27
N ALA A 136 -2.40 -10.55 0.32
CA ALA A 136 -1.76 -11.39 1.32
C ALA A 136 -1.85 -10.80 2.74
N VAL A 137 -1.67 -9.49 2.90
CA VAL A 137 -1.83 -8.77 4.19
C VAL A 137 -3.24 -8.95 4.71
N VAL A 138 -4.27 -8.76 3.88
CA VAL A 138 -5.67 -8.92 4.29
C VAL A 138 -5.97 -10.37 4.64
N ARG A 139 -5.51 -11.33 3.84
CA ARG A 139 -5.70 -12.77 4.09
C ARG A 139 -5.07 -13.19 5.43
N LEU A 140 -3.81 -12.85 5.65
CA LEU A 140 -3.08 -13.23 6.86
C LEU A 140 -3.55 -12.43 8.08
N GLY A 141 -3.90 -11.16 7.92
CA GLY A 141 -4.47 -10.35 8.99
C GLY A 141 -5.82 -10.88 9.47
N LYS A 142 -6.69 -11.33 8.55
CA LYS A 142 -7.94 -12.02 8.91
C LYS A 142 -7.68 -13.33 9.65
N ALA A 143 -6.67 -14.10 9.24
CA ALA A 143 -6.27 -15.31 9.95
C ALA A 143 -5.76 -15.03 11.38
N ARG A 144 -5.30 -13.80 11.65
CA ARG A 144 -4.97 -13.30 13.00
C ARG A 144 -6.10 -12.48 13.65
N ALA A 145 -7.33 -12.64 13.17
CA ALA A 145 -8.52 -11.98 13.70
C ALA A 145 -8.46 -10.44 13.71
N LEU A 146 -7.59 -9.81 12.90
CA LEU A 146 -7.62 -8.36 12.71
C LEU A 146 -8.91 -7.98 11.96
N LYS A 147 -9.53 -6.86 12.36
CA LYS A 147 -10.66 -6.26 11.62
C LYS A 147 -10.15 -5.56 10.36
N ILE A 148 -9.70 -6.35 9.38
CA ILE A 148 -8.96 -5.89 8.21
C ILE A 148 -9.70 -6.18 6.91
N SER A 149 -9.66 -5.23 5.98
CA SER A 149 -10.29 -5.34 4.67
C SER A 149 -9.44 -4.70 3.58
N ALA A 150 -9.64 -5.14 2.33
CA ALA A 150 -9.06 -4.48 1.17
C ALA A 150 -10.05 -3.41 0.65
N TYR A 151 -9.51 -2.33 0.10
CA TYR A 151 -10.25 -1.48 -0.83
C TYR A 151 -9.51 -1.43 -2.17
N ASN A 152 -10.25 -1.68 -3.25
CA ASN A 152 -9.75 -1.59 -4.62
C ASN A 152 -10.68 -0.65 -5.42
N PRO A 153 -10.12 0.38 -6.07
CA PRO A 153 -10.86 1.18 -7.03
C PRO A 153 -11.45 0.29 -8.13
N PRO A 154 -12.61 0.65 -8.70
CA PRO A 154 -13.28 -0.16 -9.71
C PRO A 154 -12.63 -0.06 -11.10
N ALA A 155 -11.62 0.80 -11.29
CA ALA A 155 -10.94 1.02 -12.55
C ALA A 155 -9.47 1.34 -12.28
N LEU A 156 -8.57 0.87 -13.15
CA LEU A 156 -7.13 1.12 -13.06
C LEU A 156 -6.75 2.58 -13.33
N THR A 157 -7.66 3.36 -13.91
CA THR A 157 -7.45 4.78 -14.21
C THR A 157 -8.69 5.60 -13.87
N ILE A 158 -8.55 6.54 -12.94
CA ILE A 158 -9.56 7.53 -12.56
C ILE A 158 -8.88 8.90 -12.55
N ARG A 159 -9.00 9.66 -13.65
CA ARG A 159 -8.25 10.92 -13.86
C ARG A 159 -8.58 12.06 -12.89
N ASN A 160 -9.77 12.04 -12.30
CA ASN A 160 -10.16 13.03 -11.32
C ASN A 160 -9.85 12.51 -9.92
N ASP A 161 -8.82 13.05 -9.29
CA ASP A 161 -8.39 12.67 -7.93
C ASP A 161 -9.50 12.79 -6.87
N ASN A 162 -10.47 13.69 -7.09
CA ASN A 162 -11.61 13.90 -6.19
C ASN A 162 -12.81 12.99 -6.52
N HIS A 163 -12.70 12.13 -7.53
CA HIS A 163 -13.75 11.17 -7.85
C HIS A 163 -13.98 10.25 -6.64
N PRO A 164 -15.24 9.98 -6.24
CA PRO A 164 -15.56 9.32 -4.97
C PRO A 164 -15.01 7.90 -4.86
N LYS A 165 -14.66 7.27 -5.99
CA LYS A 165 -14.12 5.90 -6.04
C LYS A 165 -12.59 5.84 -6.15
N THR A 166 -11.87 6.96 -5.96
CA THR A 166 -10.41 6.92 -5.84
C THR A 166 -9.99 6.39 -4.48
N ASN A 167 -8.79 5.84 -4.38
CA ASN A 167 -8.17 5.50 -3.09
C ASN A 167 -8.21 6.71 -2.15
N TRP A 168 -7.81 7.87 -2.68
CA TRP A 168 -7.73 9.12 -1.94
C TRP A 168 -9.08 9.58 -1.37
N SER A 169 -10.15 9.50 -2.17
CA SER A 169 -11.49 9.87 -1.71
C SER A 169 -12.02 8.92 -0.64
N GLN A 170 -11.84 7.61 -0.83
CA GLN A 170 -12.27 6.61 0.14
C GLN A 170 -11.48 6.68 1.43
N ALA A 171 -10.17 6.89 1.36
CA ALA A 171 -9.33 7.08 2.52
C ALA A 171 -9.76 8.29 3.34
N ARG A 172 -10.03 9.43 2.69
CA ARG A 172 -10.51 10.64 3.37
C ARG A 172 -11.78 10.36 4.16
N VAL A 173 -12.77 9.72 3.55
CA VAL A 173 -14.07 9.43 4.19
C VAL A 173 -13.92 8.43 5.33
N ARG A 174 -13.11 7.37 5.15
CA ARG A 174 -12.93 6.30 6.13
C ARG A 174 -12.05 6.72 7.30
N SER A 175 -10.96 7.43 7.03
CA SER A 175 -10.09 8.00 8.06
C SER A 175 -10.84 8.99 8.94
N ALA A 176 -11.73 9.81 8.38
CA ALA A 176 -12.58 10.71 9.16
C ALA A 176 -13.56 9.97 10.09
N LYS A 177 -13.87 8.69 9.82
CA LYS A 177 -14.68 7.82 10.69
C LYS A 177 -13.85 7.06 11.73
N GLY A 178 -12.52 7.22 11.72
CA GLY A 178 -11.60 6.54 12.63
C GLY A 178 -11.01 5.23 12.10
N ASP A 179 -11.28 4.85 10.85
CA ASP A 179 -10.62 3.69 10.23
C ASP A 179 -9.11 3.98 10.07
N TYR A 180 -8.26 2.97 10.33
CA TYR A 180 -6.85 3.05 9.98
C TYR A 180 -6.66 2.70 8.50
N ILE A 181 -6.12 3.65 7.73
CA ILE A 181 -5.89 3.45 6.29
C ILE A 181 -4.40 3.26 6.04
N LEU A 182 -4.05 2.09 5.50
CA LEU A 182 -2.70 1.75 5.08
C LEU A 182 -2.67 1.57 3.56
N GLU A 183 -1.79 2.27 2.87
CA GLU A 183 -1.55 2.05 1.44
C GLU A 183 -0.17 1.42 1.24
N ILE A 184 -0.16 0.26 0.59
CA ILE A 184 1.04 -0.52 0.29
C ILE A 184 1.70 0.03 -0.96
N HIS A 185 2.99 0.34 -0.86
CA HIS A 185 3.86 0.76 -1.96
C HIS A 185 5.15 -0.06 -1.97
N PHE A 186 5.78 -0.13 -3.14
CA PHE A 186 7.20 -0.45 -3.24
C PHE A 186 7.93 0.80 -3.71
N ASP A 187 8.99 1.16 -3.01
CA ASP A 187 9.77 2.32 -3.41
C ASP A 187 10.48 2.05 -4.75
N ALA A 188 10.82 3.12 -5.46
CA ALA A 188 11.58 3.00 -6.68
C ALA A 188 12.95 2.36 -6.44
N TYR A 189 13.51 1.74 -7.47
CA TYR A 189 14.88 1.24 -7.44
C TYR A 189 15.91 2.39 -7.37
N SER A 190 17.15 2.06 -7.00
CA SER A 190 18.24 3.00 -6.85
C SER A 190 18.65 3.62 -8.20
N PRO A 191 18.99 4.92 -8.25
CA PRO A 191 19.13 5.88 -7.15
C PRO A 191 17.84 6.67 -6.83
N TYR A 192 16.72 6.32 -7.45
CA TYR A 192 15.48 7.09 -7.41
C TYR A 192 14.72 6.92 -6.09
N GLY A 193 14.71 5.71 -5.55
CA GLY A 193 14.09 5.43 -4.26
C GLY A 193 14.90 5.91 -3.06
N PHE A 194 14.31 5.72 -1.89
CA PHE A 194 14.84 6.08 -0.59
C PHE A 194 15.00 4.88 0.34
N GLY A 195 14.19 3.83 0.21
CA GLY A 195 14.24 2.61 1.02
C GLY A 195 12.89 2.30 1.68
N SER A 196 12.88 1.31 2.57
CA SER A 196 11.66 0.95 3.32
C SER A 196 11.30 1.97 4.40
N GLY A 197 10.00 2.11 4.68
CA GLY A 197 9.51 2.90 5.80
C GLY A 197 8.07 3.37 5.69
N LEU A 198 7.53 3.85 6.82
CA LEU A 198 6.21 4.47 6.88
C LEU A 198 6.31 5.99 6.72
N ILE A 199 5.49 6.55 5.84
CA ILE A 199 5.07 7.95 5.83
C ILE A 199 3.68 8.02 6.48
N PRO A 200 3.57 8.47 7.74
CA PRO A 200 2.30 8.43 8.46
C PRO A 200 1.32 9.51 7.96
N ALA A 201 0.03 9.30 8.23
CA ALA A 201 -1.01 10.28 7.95
C ALA A 201 -0.77 11.60 8.71
N ILE A 202 -1.16 12.71 8.10
CA ILE A 202 -0.96 14.06 8.65
C ILE A 202 -2.20 14.56 9.38
N ASN A 203 -3.38 14.19 8.91
CA ASN A 203 -4.69 14.69 9.38
C ASN A 203 -5.20 14.04 10.68
N ARG A 204 -4.40 13.20 11.34
CA ARG A 204 -4.74 12.56 12.62
C ARG A 204 -3.51 12.47 13.53
N PRO A 205 -3.68 12.31 14.85
CA PRO A 205 -2.58 11.97 15.75
C PRO A 205 -1.86 10.69 15.33
N LEU A 206 -0.56 10.64 15.62
CA LEU A 206 0.24 9.43 15.43
C LEU A 206 -0.13 8.42 16.51
N ASN A 207 -0.34 7.17 16.09
CA ASN A 207 -0.83 6.12 16.95
C ASN A 207 0.13 4.92 17.05
N THR A 208 -0.22 3.99 17.92
CA THR A 208 0.56 2.77 18.18
C THR A 208 0.75 1.90 16.94
N ILE A 209 -0.17 1.92 15.96
CA ILE A 209 0.04 1.27 14.66
C ILE A 209 1.15 1.97 13.87
N ASP A 210 1.10 3.31 13.76
CA ASP A 210 2.15 4.07 13.07
C ASP A 210 3.52 3.79 13.70
N GLU A 211 3.59 3.76 15.03
CA GLU A 211 4.81 3.47 15.78
C GLU A 211 5.35 2.06 15.52
N SER A 212 4.47 1.06 15.53
CA SER A 212 4.84 -0.34 15.25
C SER A 212 5.35 -0.52 13.82
N LEU A 213 4.66 0.06 12.83
CA LEU A 213 5.10 0.07 11.43
C LEU A 213 6.42 0.83 11.27
N GLY A 214 6.57 1.98 11.92
CA GLY A 214 7.81 2.77 11.92
C GLY A 214 8.99 2.02 12.53
N LYS A 215 8.77 1.20 13.56
CA LYS A 215 9.78 0.31 14.17
C LYS A 215 10.16 -0.85 13.24
N ALA A 216 9.21 -1.43 12.53
CA ALA A 216 9.45 -2.55 11.63
C ALA A 216 10.15 -2.12 10.33
N PHE A 217 9.61 -1.12 9.63
CA PHE A 217 10.03 -0.74 8.28
C PHE A 217 10.94 0.49 8.26
N GLY A 218 11.01 1.27 9.34
CA GLY A 218 11.67 2.58 9.34
C GLY A 218 10.67 3.73 9.22
N ARG A 219 11.17 4.95 9.42
CA ARG A 219 10.35 6.16 9.49
C ARG A 219 10.78 7.13 8.41
N PHE A 220 9.90 7.45 7.48
CA PHE A 220 10.06 8.66 6.67
C PHE A 220 9.68 9.89 7.48
N PRO A 221 10.07 11.12 7.08
CA PRO A 221 9.60 12.33 7.72
C PRO A 221 8.09 12.44 7.54
N ARG A 222 7.35 12.87 8.57
CA ARG A 222 5.89 13.00 8.49
C ARG A 222 5.43 13.97 7.39
N LEU A 223 6.24 14.99 7.09
CA LEU A 223 6.03 15.94 5.99
C LEU A 223 6.92 15.64 4.77
N PHE A 224 7.23 14.36 4.52
CA PHE A 224 8.01 13.96 3.36
C PHE A 224 7.45 14.61 2.08
N ARG A 225 8.35 15.27 1.32
CA ARG A 225 8.01 16.02 0.10
C ARG A 225 6.88 17.06 0.28
N GLY A 226 6.86 17.75 1.43
CA GLY A 226 5.85 18.78 1.73
C GLY A 226 4.49 18.23 2.17
N GLY A 227 4.41 16.94 2.47
CA GLY A 227 3.19 16.24 2.85
C GLY A 227 2.40 15.81 1.62
N LEU A 228 2.59 14.55 1.23
CA LEU A 228 1.99 13.92 0.05
C LEU A 228 0.44 13.92 0.09
N GLY A 229 -0.18 13.79 -1.09
CA GLY A 229 -1.63 13.80 -1.27
C GLY A 229 -2.38 12.72 -0.48
N GLY A 230 -1.80 11.52 -0.36
CA GLY A 230 -2.36 10.43 0.45
C GLY A 230 -2.35 10.72 1.95
N PRO A 231 -1.19 11.03 2.57
CA PRO A 231 -1.08 11.41 3.98
C PRO A 231 -1.98 12.58 4.42
N ARG A 232 -2.18 13.58 3.54
CA ARG A 232 -3.16 14.66 3.81
C ARG A 232 -4.61 14.17 3.89
N ARG A 233 -4.91 12.99 3.34
CA ARG A 233 -6.23 12.36 3.29
C ARG A 233 -6.37 11.16 4.22
N GLY A 234 -5.45 10.96 5.16
CA GLY A 234 -5.56 9.91 6.17
C GLY A 234 -4.85 8.60 5.86
N ILE A 235 -4.12 8.54 4.75
CA ILE A 235 -3.37 7.35 4.35
C ILE A 235 -2.01 7.34 5.04
N GLY A 236 -1.68 6.26 5.74
CA GLY A 236 -0.29 5.89 5.99
C GLY A 236 0.27 5.20 4.75
N ILE A 237 1.29 5.78 4.11
CA ILE A 237 1.96 5.16 2.95
C ILE A 237 3.10 4.31 3.49
N LEU A 238 3.06 3.01 3.21
CA LEU A 238 4.10 2.07 3.58
C LEU A 238 4.92 1.69 2.34
N GLU A 239 6.12 2.25 2.26
CA GLU A 239 7.15 1.78 1.34
C GLU A 239 7.73 0.48 1.90
N ILE A 240 7.36 -0.66 1.34
CA ILE A 240 7.77 -1.98 1.85
C ILE A 240 9.28 -2.18 1.71
N GLY A 241 9.84 -1.72 0.60
CA GLY A 241 11.21 -1.90 0.18
C GLY A 241 11.35 -1.45 -1.27
N MET A 242 12.58 -1.33 -1.75
CA MET A 242 12.83 -0.90 -3.13
C MET A 242 12.54 -2.04 -4.10
N LEU A 243 11.85 -1.74 -5.21
CA LEU A 243 11.55 -2.73 -6.25
C LEU A 243 12.79 -3.01 -7.12
N GLU A 244 13.78 -3.65 -6.52
CA GLU A 244 15.08 -3.99 -7.11
C GLU A 244 15.62 -5.32 -6.56
N PRO A 245 16.70 -5.88 -7.15
CA PRO A 245 17.39 -7.03 -6.58
C PRO A 245 17.90 -6.81 -5.15
N PRO A 246 17.86 -7.82 -4.27
CA PRO A 246 17.40 -9.19 -4.53
C PRO A 246 15.88 -9.38 -4.40
N LEU A 247 15.15 -8.41 -3.87
CA LEU A 247 13.72 -8.51 -3.59
C LEU A 247 12.89 -8.77 -4.85
N GLU A 248 13.05 -7.92 -5.87
CA GLU A 248 12.31 -8.04 -7.13
C GLU A 248 12.60 -9.38 -7.84
N GLN A 249 13.83 -9.90 -7.74
CA GLN A 249 14.17 -11.20 -8.31
C GLN A 249 13.37 -12.34 -7.66
N LYS A 250 13.22 -12.29 -6.33
CA LYS A 250 12.41 -13.27 -5.60
C LYS A 250 10.91 -13.12 -5.88
N LEU A 251 10.43 -11.89 -6.06
CA LEU A 251 9.03 -11.64 -6.46
C LEU A 251 8.74 -12.20 -7.86
N ARG A 252 9.66 -12.03 -8.82
CA ARG A 252 9.48 -12.50 -10.20
C ARG A 252 9.70 -14.00 -10.38
N ASN A 253 10.44 -14.66 -9.49
CA ASN A 253 10.71 -16.09 -9.58
C ASN A 253 9.50 -16.90 -9.09
N PRO A 254 8.84 -17.72 -9.94
CA PRO A 254 7.67 -18.51 -9.55
C PRO A 254 7.91 -19.43 -8.33
N ASN A 255 9.14 -19.91 -8.14
CA ASN A 255 9.49 -20.82 -7.05
C ASN A 255 9.58 -20.12 -5.68
N THR A 256 9.82 -18.81 -5.66
CA THR A 256 9.97 -18.03 -4.41
C THR A 256 8.94 -16.92 -4.26
N GLN A 257 8.16 -16.64 -5.30
CA GLN A 257 7.19 -15.54 -5.35
C GLN A 257 6.18 -15.63 -4.19
N ARG A 258 5.51 -16.76 -4.04
CA ARG A 258 4.48 -16.93 -3.00
C ARG A 258 5.05 -16.76 -1.60
N GLN A 259 6.18 -17.41 -1.32
CA GLN A 259 6.85 -17.28 -0.03
C GLN A 259 7.28 -15.83 0.24
N THR A 260 7.82 -15.15 -0.77
CA THR A 260 8.26 -13.75 -0.65
C THR A 260 7.07 -12.83 -0.34
N ILE A 261 5.97 -12.95 -1.09
CA ILE A 261 4.73 -12.19 -0.84
C ILE A 261 4.20 -12.45 0.56
N ASP A 262 4.14 -13.71 0.98
CA ASP A 262 3.61 -14.08 2.30
C ASP A 262 4.51 -13.56 3.42
N CYS A 263 5.83 -13.58 3.25
CA CYS A 263 6.76 -13.03 4.24
C CYS A 263 6.69 -11.51 4.34
N LEU A 264 6.51 -10.80 3.22
CA LEU A 264 6.26 -9.36 3.24
C LEU A 264 4.96 -9.04 3.98
N ALA A 265 3.91 -9.80 3.67
CA ALA A 265 2.62 -9.62 4.31
C ALA A 265 2.67 -9.94 5.81
N LEU A 266 3.39 -10.98 6.24
CA LEU A 266 3.60 -11.28 7.66
C LEU A 266 4.29 -10.13 8.39
N ARG A 267 5.34 -9.52 7.82
CA ARG A 267 5.99 -8.34 8.41
C ARG A 267 4.99 -7.20 8.68
N VAL A 268 4.10 -6.94 7.73
CA VAL A 268 3.05 -5.92 7.89
C VAL A 268 2.04 -6.34 8.95
N VAL A 269 1.53 -7.57 8.90
CA VAL A 269 0.53 -8.10 9.84
C VAL A 269 1.07 -8.13 11.28
N ASP A 270 2.31 -8.58 11.49
CA ASP A 270 3.00 -8.56 12.78
C ASP A 270 3.04 -7.13 13.35
N ALA A 271 3.37 -6.14 12.51
CA ALA A 271 3.41 -4.75 12.92
C ALA A 271 2.02 -4.19 13.23
N LEU A 272 1.00 -4.51 12.42
CA LEU A 272 -0.39 -4.10 12.65
C LEU A 272 -0.93 -4.70 13.96
N GLU A 273 -0.75 -6.01 14.17
CA GLU A 273 -1.18 -6.72 15.36
C GLU A 273 -0.52 -6.16 16.62
N LYS A 274 0.80 -5.95 16.59
CA LYS A 274 1.52 -5.31 17.68
C LYS A 274 1.01 -3.89 17.95
N GLY A 275 0.67 -3.13 16.91
CA GLY A 275 0.13 -1.77 17.05
C GLY A 275 -1.25 -1.71 17.69
N VAL A 276 -2.15 -2.63 17.37
CA VAL A 276 -3.51 -2.67 17.98
C VAL A 276 -3.53 -3.29 19.38
N ASN A 277 -2.51 -4.05 19.74
CA ASN A 277 -2.38 -4.68 21.06
C ASN A 277 -1.47 -3.89 22.02
N GLN A 278 -0.81 -2.82 21.56
CA GLN A 278 -0.03 -1.94 22.42
C GLN A 278 -0.94 -1.09 23.32
N SER A 279 -0.87 -1.33 24.63
CA SER A 279 -1.37 -0.42 25.65
C SER A 279 -0.35 0.71 25.88
N PRO A 280 -0.79 1.92 26.30
CA PRO A 280 0.11 3.05 26.57
C PRO A 280 1.13 2.80 27.71
N ASP A 281 0.98 1.72 28.49
CA ASP A 281 1.80 1.47 29.69
C ASP A 281 3.08 0.62 29.47
N GLU A 282 3.33 0.07 28.27
CA GLU A 282 4.60 -0.65 28.00
C GLU A 282 5.80 0.27 27.70
N GLY A 283 5.70 1.54 28.09
CA GLY A 283 6.73 2.56 27.93
C GLY A 283 7.65 2.78 29.14
N GLY A 284 7.50 2.03 30.24
CA GLY A 284 8.28 2.27 31.46
C GLY A 284 8.34 1.08 32.40
N ASN A 285 9.32 0.20 32.20
CA ASN A 285 10.10 -0.48 33.23
C ASN A 285 11.04 -1.50 32.56
N GLY A 286 12.19 -1.01 32.09
CA GLY A 286 13.38 -1.85 32.05
C GLY A 286 13.83 -2.14 33.50
N PRO A 287 14.52 -3.25 33.77
CA PRO A 287 15.01 -3.53 35.11
C PRO A 287 15.91 -2.39 35.56
N GLN A 288 15.58 -1.75 36.69
CA GLN A 288 16.53 -0.92 37.42
C GLN A 288 17.71 -1.81 37.78
N GLY A 289 18.84 -1.59 37.10
CA GLY A 289 20.12 -2.07 37.56
C GLY A 289 20.37 -1.47 38.93
N SER A 290 20.39 -2.33 39.93
CA SER A 290 20.85 -2.01 41.28
C SER A 290 22.36 -1.83 41.23
N ASP A 291 22.83 -0.59 41.10
CA ASP A 291 24.18 -0.22 41.51
C ASP A 291 24.06 0.61 42.80
N PRO A 292 24.63 0.13 43.94
CA PRO A 292 24.67 0.89 45.17
C PRO A 292 25.65 2.05 45.01
N GLN A 293 25.13 3.27 45.09
CA GLN A 293 25.92 4.48 45.31
C GLN A 293 26.54 4.39 46.72
N THR A 294 27.85 4.18 46.79
CA THR A 294 28.64 4.40 48.00
C THR A 294 28.85 5.90 48.18
N ASN A 295 28.25 6.46 49.23
CA ASN A 295 28.59 7.80 49.71
C ASN A 295 29.99 7.77 50.35
N PRO A 296 30.87 8.74 50.07
CA PRO A 296 31.96 9.04 50.98
C PRO A 296 31.42 9.84 52.16
N ALA A 297 31.68 9.34 53.37
CA ALA A 297 31.54 10.08 54.61
C ALA A 297 32.77 10.97 54.84
N ASP A 298 32.56 12.05 55.58
CA ASP A 298 33.47 13.15 55.85
C ASP A 298 34.85 12.74 56.41
N GLY A 299 35.87 13.51 56.00
CA GLY A 299 37.25 13.53 56.48
C GLY A 299 38.05 14.59 55.77
#